data_AF-A0A7C2Q3Z7-F1
#
_entry.id   AF-A0A7C2Q3Z7-F1
#
_cell.length_a   1.000
_cell.length_b   1.000
_cell.length_c   1.000
_cell.angle_alpha   90.00
_cell.angle_beta   90.00
_cell.angle_gamma   90.00
#
_symmetry.space_group_name_H-M   'P 1'
#
loop_
_entity.id
_entity.type
_entity.pdbx_description
1 polymer ?
#
loop_
_entity_poly.entity_id
_entity_poly.type
_entity_poly.pdbx_seq_one_letter_code
_entity_poly.pdbx_strand_id
1 'polypeptide(L)'
;MRMRGFHVYLAIGVVALLLVAVAVYYAQQKVGLVAVIRIKGYVLTSDAADYYRSLIKSASENGRVKAVVVVVDSFGGYSNYVEQLYLSLKHLNGRKPVVAVAVNALSGGYYICAAASYIFAHPSSFVGAVGVISTAPPLLVPSEVVLETGPYKHTGFSRLLFFSNLSHALDAFLSAIEEGRGPRLRASREELSRGLVYLGTEAVKLGLVDAIGTLDQAVEEAARRAGLAVYRVVELGEGEGPRGSYYSWSNVTASLLESLHPPPALYYAYVPATALASGQPWQWPAPVASGGKVVVDLSHGNVVSWWSLDALLAELAQRNVTASFYSSWSEVERALDGAACLVVAAPTRPYSEAEAERVEEFVRRGGVLLLLFDPSYEYVGQQGLSNYVTAPINSLAARFGVTFSYGFLYSESDYYGIYRNVRVRDFSNATLFKGVRELVLFTAAAVRSRHAAAWVSNTTYLSAAEVQGRYAVIALASVGNGTVVAVGDITMFSEPYCRIADNYAFISNLADLVASAARKGG
;
A
#
# COMPACT_ATOMS: atom_id res chain seq x y z
N MET A 1 94.19 -18.88 -6.59
CA MET A 1 93.84 -17.78 -7.54
C MET A 1 92.65 -18.21 -8.41
N ARG A 2 91.40 -18.25 -7.89
CA ARG A 2 90.19 -18.56 -8.70
C ARG A 2 88.82 -18.24 -8.07
N MET A 3 88.74 -17.61 -6.88
CA MET A 3 87.44 -17.31 -6.23
C MET A 3 86.92 -15.87 -6.44
N ARG A 4 87.75 -14.91 -6.84
CA ARG A 4 87.31 -13.50 -6.99
C ARG A 4 86.44 -13.22 -8.22
N GLY A 5 86.56 -14.01 -9.29
CA GLY A 5 85.73 -13.85 -10.49
C GLY A 5 84.30 -14.38 -10.34
N PHE A 6 84.13 -15.48 -9.58
CA PHE A 6 82.83 -16.14 -9.43
C PHE A 6 81.79 -15.26 -8.75
N HIS A 7 82.18 -14.52 -7.70
CA HIS A 7 81.27 -13.60 -7.00
C HIS A 7 80.82 -12.42 -7.88
N VAL A 8 81.66 -11.97 -8.82
CA VAL A 8 81.32 -10.88 -9.76
C VAL A 8 80.32 -11.36 -10.81
N TYR A 9 80.54 -12.53 -11.42
CA TYR A 9 79.59 -13.11 -12.38
C TYR A 9 78.25 -13.48 -11.73
N LEU A 10 78.26 -13.96 -10.48
CA LEU A 10 77.05 -14.24 -9.72
C LEU A 10 76.27 -12.94 -9.43
N ALA A 11 76.95 -11.87 -9.02
CA ALA A 11 76.32 -10.57 -8.76
C ALA A 11 75.71 -9.97 -10.05
N ILE A 12 76.41 -10.05 -11.18
CA ILE A 12 75.90 -9.61 -12.48
C ILE A 12 74.67 -10.44 -12.89
N GLY A 13 74.71 -11.76 -12.68
CA GLY A 13 73.58 -12.65 -12.95
C GLY A 13 72.34 -12.29 -12.12
N VAL A 14 72.51 -12.01 -10.82
CA VAL A 14 71.41 -11.62 -9.93
C VAL A 14 70.82 -10.26 -10.32
N VAL A 15 71.66 -9.27 -10.67
CA VAL A 15 71.20 -7.94 -11.13
C VAL A 15 70.46 -8.05 -12.46
N ALA A 16 70.96 -8.84 -13.41
CA ALA A 16 70.28 -9.06 -14.68
C ALA A 16 68.91 -9.74 -14.47
N LEU A 17 68.83 -10.72 -13.56
CA LEU A 17 67.58 -11.41 -13.25
C LEU A 17 66.58 -10.49 -12.53
N LEU A 18 67.06 -9.61 -11.65
CA LEU A 18 66.26 -8.53 -11.05
C LEU A 18 65.75 -7.53 -12.10
N LEU A 19 66.58 -7.10 -13.04
CA LEU A 19 66.17 -6.20 -14.12
C LEU A 19 65.14 -6.84 -15.04
N VAL A 20 65.28 -8.13 -15.37
CA VAL A 20 64.29 -8.89 -16.14
C VAL A 20 63.00 -9.04 -15.32
N ALA A 21 63.07 -9.37 -14.03
CA ALA A 21 61.89 -9.47 -13.17
C ALA A 21 61.15 -8.13 -13.07
N VAL A 22 61.87 -7.01 -12.95
CA VAL A 22 61.31 -5.66 -12.94
C VAL A 22 60.70 -5.31 -14.30
N ALA A 23 61.37 -5.62 -15.41
CA ALA A 23 60.84 -5.41 -16.76
C ALA A 23 59.57 -6.23 -17.02
N VAL A 24 59.55 -7.50 -16.60
CA VAL A 24 58.36 -8.37 -16.66
C VAL A 24 57.25 -7.83 -15.76
N TYR A 25 57.56 -7.35 -14.55
CA TYR A 25 56.59 -6.74 -13.64
C TYR A 25 55.94 -5.48 -14.26
N TYR A 26 56.74 -4.57 -14.83
CA TYR A 26 56.22 -3.38 -15.52
C TYR A 26 55.47 -3.72 -16.81
N ALA A 27 55.89 -4.74 -17.56
CA ALA A 27 55.17 -5.23 -18.73
C ALA A 27 53.81 -5.83 -18.34
N GLN A 28 53.75 -6.61 -17.25
CA GLN A 28 52.50 -7.16 -16.71
C GLN A 28 51.55 -6.09 -16.15
N GLN A 29 52.07 -4.97 -15.64
CA GLN A 29 51.29 -3.81 -15.21
C GLN A 29 50.61 -3.08 -16.39
N LYS A 30 51.17 -3.18 -17.61
CA LYS A 30 50.60 -2.56 -18.83
C LYS A 30 49.49 -3.37 -19.49
N VAL A 31 49.27 -4.63 -19.10
CA VAL A 31 48.20 -5.45 -19.70
C VAL A 31 46.84 -4.95 -19.19
N GLY A 32 46.01 -4.51 -20.13
CA GLY A 32 44.63 -4.08 -19.87
C GLY A 32 43.76 -5.23 -19.38
N LEU A 33 42.78 -4.91 -18.55
CA LEU A 33 41.87 -5.88 -17.96
C LEU A 33 40.47 -5.74 -18.55
N VAL A 34 39.83 -6.88 -18.81
CA VAL A 34 38.39 -6.99 -18.99
C VAL A 34 37.81 -7.52 -17.68
N ALA A 35 37.01 -6.70 -17.00
CA ALA A 35 36.41 -7.11 -15.74
C ALA A 35 35.06 -7.82 -15.99
N VAL A 36 34.82 -8.92 -15.29
CA VAL A 36 33.53 -9.63 -15.30
C VAL A 36 32.82 -9.35 -13.98
N ILE A 37 31.57 -8.89 -14.05
CA ILE A 37 30.68 -8.70 -12.89
C ILE A 37 29.46 -9.59 -13.10
N ARG A 38 29.12 -10.42 -12.11
CA ARG A 38 27.94 -11.29 -12.17
C ARG A 38 26.84 -10.75 -11.28
N ILE A 39 25.68 -10.45 -11.85
CA ILE A 39 24.47 -10.07 -11.13
C ILE A 39 23.53 -11.26 -11.14
N LYS A 40 23.38 -11.90 -9.97
CA LYS A 40 22.60 -13.13 -9.80
C LYS A 40 21.43 -12.93 -8.85
N GLY A 41 20.31 -13.58 -9.15
CA GLY A 41 19.12 -13.57 -8.31
C GLY A 41 18.40 -12.22 -8.33
N TYR A 42 17.51 -12.01 -7.36
CA TYR A 42 16.76 -10.77 -7.23
C TYR A 42 17.57 -9.68 -6.50
N VAL A 43 17.36 -8.42 -6.89
CA VAL A 43 17.94 -7.25 -6.20
C VAL A 43 16.86 -6.64 -5.29
N LEU A 44 16.68 -7.21 -4.09
CA LEU A 44 15.57 -6.83 -3.18
C LEU A 44 15.98 -5.96 -1.98
N THR A 45 17.28 -5.84 -1.72
CA THR A 45 17.81 -5.13 -0.54
C THR A 45 18.86 -4.10 -0.94
N SER A 46 19.04 -3.09 -0.08
CA SER A 46 20.10 -2.09 -0.23
C SER A 46 21.48 -2.74 -0.23
N ASP A 47 21.72 -3.76 0.59
CA ASP A 47 23.02 -4.44 0.68
C ASP A 47 23.39 -5.14 -0.64
N ALA A 48 22.42 -5.78 -1.30
CA ALA A 48 22.64 -6.38 -2.61
C ALA A 48 22.93 -5.30 -3.66
N ALA A 49 22.16 -4.20 -3.65
CA ALA A 49 22.36 -3.09 -4.56
C ALA A 49 23.73 -2.42 -4.35
N ASP A 50 24.13 -2.16 -3.11
CA ASP A 50 25.40 -1.53 -2.76
C ASP A 50 26.59 -2.44 -3.03
N TYR A 51 26.45 -3.75 -2.82
CA TYR A 51 27.47 -4.71 -3.21
C TYR A 51 27.74 -4.63 -4.72
N TYR A 52 26.71 -4.78 -5.56
CA TYR A 52 26.88 -4.71 -7.02
C TYR A 52 27.37 -3.33 -7.47
N ARG A 53 26.86 -2.25 -6.88
CA ARG A 53 27.35 -0.89 -7.13
C ARG A 53 28.83 -0.76 -6.77
N SER A 54 29.30 -1.36 -5.68
CA SER A 54 30.71 -1.31 -5.27
C SER A 54 31.60 -1.99 -6.31
N LEU A 55 31.18 -3.12 -6.89
CA LEU A 55 31.92 -3.80 -7.96
C LEU A 55 31.97 -2.94 -9.23
N ILE A 56 30.85 -2.32 -9.61
CA ILE A 56 30.77 -1.40 -10.76
C ILE A 56 31.69 -0.19 -10.53
N LYS A 57 31.70 0.36 -9.32
CA LYS A 57 32.58 1.47 -8.92
C LYS A 57 34.05 1.05 -8.99
N SER A 58 34.41 -0.11 -8.44
CA SER A 58 35.78 -0.64 -8.52
C SER A 58 36.23 -0.84 -9.97
N ALA A 59 35.35 -1.33 -10.85
CA ALA A 59 35.65 -1.45 -12.27
C ALA A 59 35.84 -0.09 -12.95
N SER A 60 35.06 0.92 -12.54
CA SER A 60 35.18 2.29 -13.04
C SER A 60 36.49 2.97 -12.62
N GLU A 61 36.85 2.88 -11.35
CA GLU A 61 38.01 3.56 -10.76
C GLU A 61 39.34 2.85 -11.06
N ASN A 62 39.32 1.55 -11.30
CA ASN A 62 40.53 0.81 -11.65
C ASN A 62 41.00 1.17 -13.07
N GLY A 63 42.09 1.94 -13.17
CA GLY A 63 42.67 2.38 -14.43
C GLY A 63 43.17 1.25 -15.35
N ARG A 64 43.39 0.04 -14.81
CA ARG A 64 43.75 -1.15 -15.60
C ARG A 64 42.54 -1.80 -16.26
N VAL A 65 41.34 -1.67 -15.67
CA VAL A 65 40.09 -2.14 -16.28
C VAL A 65 39.75 -1.21 -17.44
N LYS A 66 39.67 -1.78 -18.64
CA LYS A 66 39.42 -1.06 -19.89
C LYS A 66 38.05 -1.37 -20.50
N ALA A 67 37.48 -2.53 -20.19
CA ALA A 67 36.12 -2.90 -20.54
C ALA A 67 35.49 -3.74 -19.43
N VAL A 68 34.16 -3.83 -19.42
CA VAL A 68 33.40 -4.63 -18.45
C VAL A 68 32.42 -5.54 -19.17
N VAL A 69 32.36 -6.80 -18.75
CA VAL A 69 31.29 -7.72 -19.08
C VAL A 69 30.40 -7.89 -17.86
N VAL A 70 29.10 -7.63 -18.00
CA VAL A 70 28.11 -7.90 -16.95
C VAL A 70 27.31 -9.13 -17.33
N VAL A 71 27.42 -10.19 -16.53
CA VAL A 71 26.62 -11.41 -16.68
C VAL A 71 25.38 -11.28 -15.80
N VAL A 72 24.21 -11.22 -16.42
CA VAL A 72 22.93 -11.08 -15.72
C VAL A 72 22.18 -12.40 -15.76
N ASP A 73 21.93 -12.93 -14.56
CA ASP A 73 21.07 -14.08 -14.30
C ASP A 73 20.08 -13.69 -13.19
N SER A 74 19.14 -12.81 -13.57
CA SER A 74 18.25 -12.10 -12.67
C SER A 74 16.87 -11.92 -13.27
N PHE A 75 15.85 -12.11 -12.43
CA PHE A 75 14.46 -11.82 -12.74
C PHE A 75 13.99 -10.44 -12.25
N GLY A 76 14.92 -9.59 -11.81
CA GLY A 76 14.64 -8.22 -11.41
C GLY A 76 14.78 -7.97 -9.90
N GLY A 77 13.94 -7.10 -9.34
CA GLY A 77 14.11 -6.63 -7.98
C GLY A 77 13.25 -5.43 -7.62
N TYR A 78 13.57 -4.79 -6.50
CA TYR A 78 12.92 -3.55 -6.07
C TYR A 78 13.36 -2.39 -6.98
N SER A 79 12.42 -1.52 -7.38
CA SER A 79 12.60 -0.68 -8.57
C SER A 79 13.78 0.29 -8.48
N ASN A 80 13.89 0.99 -7.35
CA ASN A 80 14.98 1.92 -7.08
C ASN A 80 16.37 1.24 -7.05
N TYR A 81 16.49 0.02 -6.54
CA TYR A 81 17.75 -0.72 -6.48
C TYR A 81 18.19 -1.19 -7.85
N VAL A 82 17.25 -1.65 -8.69
CA VAL A 82 17.51 -1.97 -10.09
C VAL A 82 17.95 -0.71 -10.85
N GLU A 83 17.25 0.41 -10.67
CA GLU A 83 17.58 1.69 -11.30
C GLU A 83 18.96 2.20 -10.87
N GLN A 84 19.33 2.03 -9.59
CA GLN A 84 20.67 2.35 -9.09
C GLN A 84 21.76 1.59 -9.87
N LEU A 85 21.54 0.30 -10.15
CA LEU A 85 22.48 -0.50 -10.94
C LEU A 85 22.48 -0.11 -12.42
N TYR A 86 21.31 0.10 -13.01
CA TYR A 86 21.17 0.60 -14.39
C TYR A 86 21.92 1.92 -14.57
N LEU A 87 21.69 2.92 -13.72
CA LEU A 87 22.34 4.23 -13.80
C LEU A 87 23.86 4.12 -13.61
N SER A 88 24.30 3.27 -12.67
CA SER A 88 25.74 3.04 -12.43
C SER A 88 26.42 2.41 -13.65
N LEU A 89 25.79 1.41 -14.26
CA LEU A 89 26.31 0.77 -15.48
C LEU A 89 26.22 1.68 -16.69
N LYS A 90 25.16 2.48 -16.83
CA LYS A 90 25.01 3.46 -17.91
C LYS A 90 26.12 4.51 -17.85
N HIS A 91 26.39 5.03 -16.64
CA HIS A 91 27.51 5.95 -16.42
C HIS A 91 28.87 5.30 -16.76
N LEU A 92 29.08 4.05 -16.32
CA LEU A 92 30.29 3.31 -16.64
C LEU A 92 30.44 3.10 -18.15
N ASN A 93 29.36 2.72 -18.85
CA ASN A 93 29.34 2.46 -20.29
C ASN A 93 29.72 3.70 -21.12
N GLY A 94 29.40 4.90 -20.63
CA GLY A 94 29.85 6.16 -21.23
C GLY A 94 31.36 6.41 -21.12
N ARG A 95 32.09 5.65 -20.29
CA ARG A 95 33.53 5.82 -20.04
C ARG A 95 34.36 4.62 -20.48
N LYS A 96 33.84 3.41 -20.28
CA LYS A 96 34.47 2.13 -20.60
C LYS A 96 33.40 1.23 -21.22
N PRO A 97 33.67 0.53 -22.34
CA PRO A 97 32.67 -0.32 -22.95
C PRO A 97 32.11 -1.35 -21.98
N VAL A 98 30.77 -1.40 -21.86
CA VAL A 98 30.04 -2.43 -21.12
C VAL A 98 29.33 -3.35 -22.13
N VAL A 99 29.59 -4.65 -22.02
CA VAL A 99 28.88 -5.71 -22.75
C VAL A 99 28.11 -6.56 -21.74
N ALA A 100 26.88 -6.94 -22.05
CA ALA A 100 26.07 -7.80 -21.19
C ALA A 100 25.94 -9.22 -21.76
N VAL A 101 25.80 -10.19 -20.86
CA VAL A 101 25.34 -11.55 -21.16
C VAL A 101 24.07 -11.79 -20.38
N ALA A 102 22.93 -11.82 -21.06
CA ALA A 102 21.63 -12.13 -20.51
C ALA A 102 21.47 -13.66 -20.43
N VAL A 103 21.89 -14.27 -19.32
CA VAL A 103 21.66 -15.70 -19.05
C VAL A 103 20.18 -15.93 -18.83
N ASN A 104 19.63 -15.25 -17.82
CA ASN A 104 18.21 -14.92 -17.69
C ASN A 104 18.14 -13.45 -17.31
N ALA A 105 17.44 -12.65 -18.10
CA ALA A 105 17.32 -11.22 -17.86
C ALA A 105 15.86 -10.84 -18.05
N LEU A 106 15.07 -10.96 -16.99
CA LEU A 106 13.66 -10.58 -16.98
C LEU A 106 13.42 -9.34 -16.12
N SER A 107 12.47 -8.50 -16.54
CA SER A 107 12.07 -7.27 -15.85
C SER A 107 13.30 -6.45 -15.43
N GLY A 108 13.52 -6.23 -14.14
CA GLY A 108 14.68 -5.47 -13.67
C GLY A 108 16.04 -6.03 -14.11
N GLY A 109 16.15 -7.35 -14.34
CA GLY A 109 17.36 -7.95 -14.92
C GLY A 109 17.60 -7.48 -16.37
N TYR A 110 16.53 -7.36 -17.16
CA TYR A 110 16.63 -6.78 -18.50
C TYR A 110 16.88 -5.26 -18.45
N TYR A 111 16.27 -4.56 -17.49
CA TYR A 111 16.55 -3.13 -17.24
C TYR A 111 18.06 -2.91 -17.06
N ILE A 112 18.71 -3.71 -16.22
CA ILE A 112 20.16 -3.66 -16.02
C ILE A 112 20.92 -3.92 -17.33
N CYS A 113 20.50 -4.92 -18.12
CA CYS A 113 21.12 -5.22 -19.42
C CYS A 113 21.01 -4.05 -20.41
N ALA A 114 19.92 -3.29 -20.38
CA ALA A 114 19.68 -2.16 -21.27
C ALA A 114 20.71 -1.02 -21.10
N ALA A 115 21.48 -0.99 -20.00
CA ALA A 115 22.60 -0.06 -19.83
C ALA A 115 23.82 -0.41 -20.72
N ALA A 116 23.92 -1.64 -21.22
CA ALA A 116 25.08 -2.11 -21.96
C ALA A 116 25.05 -1.72 -23.44
N SER A 117 26.24 -1.51 -24.02
CA SER A 117 26.40 -1.19 -25.44
C SER A 117 26.09 -2.38 -26.35
N TYR A 118 26.25 -3.60 -25.86
CA TYR A 118 25.99 -4.83 -26.61
C TYR A 118 25.53 -5.93 -25.64
N ILE A 119 24.56 -6.75 -26.05
CA ILE A 119 23.93 -7.78 -25.22
C ILE A 119 23.96 -9.10 -25.98
N PHE A 120 24.62 -10.10 -25.41
CA PHE A 120 24.51 -11.50 -25.83
C PHE A 120 23.44 -12.22 -25.00
N ALA A 121 22.82 -13.25 -25.58
CA ALA A 121 21.96 -14.20 -24.87
C ALA A 121 22.23 -15.63 -25.35
N HIS A 122 21.84 -16.64 -24.56
CA HIS A 122 21.78 -18.01 -25.08
C HIS A 122 20.47 -18.22 -25.87
N PRO A 123 20.37 -19.22 -26.76
CA PRO A 123 19.15 -19.45 -27.54
C PRO A 123 17.88 -19.59 -26.69
N SER A 124 18.00 -20.26 -25.55
CA SER A 124 16.93 -20.56 -24.60
C SER A 124 16.89 -19.60 -23.39
N SER A 125 17.68 -18.53 -23.39
CA SER A 125 17.62 -17.51 -22.33
C SER A 125 16.25 -16.86 -22.30
N PHE A 126 15.74 -16.57 -21.11
CA PHE A 126 14.55 -15.73 -20.96
C PHE A 126 14.94 -14.26 -20.90
N VAL A 127 14.38 -13.46 -21.81
CA VAL A 127 14.63 -12.03 -21.96
C VAL A 127 13.30 -11.28 -22.04
N GLY A 128 13.25 -10.04 -21.53
CA GLY A 128 12.06 -9.20 -21.61
C GLY A 128 11.34 -9.12 -20.27
N ALA A 129 10.05 -9.45 -20.23
CA ALA A 129 9.15 -9.14 -19.12
C ALA A 129 9.21 -7.65 -18.72
N VAL A 130 9.18 -6.78 -19.74
CA VAL A 130 9.21 -5.32 -19.56
C VAL A 130 7.89 -4.88 -18.96
N GLY A 131 7.89 -4.65 -17.65
CA GLY A 131 6.67 -4.42 -16.90
C GLY A 131 6.97 -4.06 -15.45
N VAL A 132 5.97 -3.48 -14.80
CA VAL A 132 6.01 -3.05 -13.40
C VAL A 132 4.82 -3.66 -12.67
N ILE A 133 5.05 -4.22 -11.50
CA ILE A 133 3.98 -4.73 -10.64
C ILE A 133 4.01 -4.02 -9.29
N SER A 134 2.84 -3.82 -8.71
CA SER A 134 2.73 -3.24 -7.38
C SER A 134 1.36 -3.52 -6.76
N THR A 135 1.32 -3.48 -5.43
CA THR A 135 0.09 -3.45 -4.65
C THR A 135 -0.30 -1.99 -4.42
N ALA A 136 -1.47 -1.59 -4.90
CA ALA A 136 -1.99 -0.25 -4.66
C ALA A 136 -2.18 0.01 -3.15
N PRO A 137 -2.02 1.26 -2.69
CA PRO A 137 -2.20 1.61 -1.28
C PRO A 137 -3.56 1.13 -0.77
N PRO A 138 -3.64 0.56 0.44
CA PRO A 138 -4.90 0.05 0.97
C PRO A 138 -5.92 1.19 1.11
N LEU A 139 -7.21 0.84 1.10
CA LEU A 139 -8.24 1.76 1.56
C LEU A 139 -8.05 1.98 3.06
N LEU A 140 -7.88 3.23 3.46
CA LEU A 140 -7.61 3.56 4.87
C LEU A 140 -8.86 3.33 5.71
N VAL A 141 -8.71 2.50 6.74
CA VAL A 141 -9.63 2.44 7.86
C VAL A 141 -9.10 3.42 8.90
N PRO A 142 -9.81 4.53 9.17
CA PRO A 142 -9.32 5.55 10.09
C PRO A 142 -9.36 5.04 11.53
N SER A 143 -8.70 5.74 12.45
CA SER A 143 -8.71 5.45 13.88
C SER A 143 -8.95 6.73 14.67
N GLU A 144 -9.68 6.63 15.78
CA GLU A 144 -9.85 7.72 16.75
C GLU A 144 -8.61 7.93 17.65
N VAL A 145 -7.71 6.95 17.71
CA VAL A 145 -6.50 6.99 18.54
C VAL A 145 -5.25 7.31 17.71
N VAL A 146 -5.15 6.76 16.50
CA VAL A 146 -4.05 7.04 15.58
C VAL A 146 -4.43 8.24 14.70
N LEU A 147 -3.79 9.38 14.96
CA LEU A 147 -4.09 10.64 14.31
C LEU A 147 -3.01 11.01 13.27
N GLU A 148 -3.46 11.38 12.08
CA GLU A 148 -2.60 11.87 11.00
C GLU A 148 -2.88 13.34 10.67
N THR A 149 -1.86 14.04 10.19
CA THR A 149 -1.97 15.44 9.79
C THR A 149 -2.45 15.64 8.36
N GLY A 150 -2.67 14.56 7.59
CA GLY A 150 -3.20 14.64 6.23
C GLY A 150 -3.67 13.29 5.68
N PRO A 151 -4.52 13.29 4.63
CA PRO A 151 -5.23 12.11 4.13
C PRO A 151 -4.31 11.02 3.58
N TYR A 152 -3.16 11.39 3.03
CA TYR A 152 -2.20 10.44 2.45
C TYR A 152 -1.03 10.13 3.38
N LYS A 153 -1.03 10.63 4.63
CA LYS A 153 0.10 10.42 5.55
C LYS A 153 0.29 8.95 5.91
N HIS A 154 -0.81 8.21 6.03
CA HIS A 154 -0.80 6.79 6.33
C HIS A 154 -0.52 5.93 5.10
N THR A 155 -1.11 6.29 3.95
CA THR A 155 -1.04 5.48 2.72
C THR A 155 0.14 5.84 1.82
N GLY A 156 0.79 6.99 2.02
CA GLY A 156 1.86 7.55 1.20
C GLY A 156 1.41 8.11 -0.16
N PHE A 157 0.36 7.54 -0.75
CA PHE A 157 -0.19 7.92 -2.05
C PHE A 157 -1.71 7.96 -2.03
N SER A 158 -2.28 8.74 -2.96
CA SER A 158 -3.66 8.55 -3.41
C SER A 158 -3.80 7.20 -4.10
N ARG A 159 -4.90 6.49 -3.82
CA ARG A 159 -5.16 5.21 -4.46
C ARG A 159 -5.55 5.41 -5.92
N LEU A 160 -6.25 6.50 -6.25
CA LEU A 160 -6.61 6.84 -7.64
C LEU A 160 -5.40 7.23 -8.48
N LEU A 161 -4.47 8.00 -7.93
CA LEU A 161 -3.28 8.42 -8.65
C LEU A 161 -2.25 7.29 -8.82
N PHE A 162 -2.37 6.20 -8.04
CA PHE A 162 -1.41 5.11 -8.07
C PHE A 162 -1.32 4.40 -9.43
N PHE A 163 -2.41 4.36 -10.20
CA PHE A 163 -2.39 3.83 -11.57
C PHE A 163 -1.48 4.65 -12.49
N SER A 164 -1.50 5.98 -12.34
CA SER A 164 -0.60 6.88 -13.07
C SER A 164 0.84 6.70 -12.60
N ASN A 165 1.08 6.52 -11.31
CA ASN A 165 2.43 6.23 -10.79
C ASN A 165 3.03 4.96 -11.41
N LEU A 166 2.23 3.89 -11.51
CA LEU A 166 2.64 2.64 -12.16
C LEU A 166 2.93 2.85 -13.65
N SER A 167 2.10 3.64 -14.32
CA SER A 167 2.29 4.00 -15.73
C SER A 167 3.58 4.79 -15.96
N HIS A 168 3.91 5.74 -15.09
CA HIS A 168 5.17 6.50 -15.16
C HIS A 168 6.40 5.61 -14.93
N ALA A 169 6.33 4.64 -14.03
CA ALA A 169 7.41 3.68 -13.82
C ALA A 169 7.63 2.80 -15.06
N LEU A 170 6.54 2.32 -15.69
CA LEU A 170 6.63 1.59 -16.95
C LEU A 170 7.23 2.46 -18.07
N ASP A 171 6.81 3.72 -18.14
CA ASP A 171 7.30 4.69 -19.12
C ASP A 171 8.81 4.92 -19.00
N ALA A 172 9.33 5.04 -17.77
CA ALA A 172 10.76 5.15 -17.51
C ALA A 172 11.52 3.89 -17.96
N PHE A 173 10.98 2.69 -17.71
CA PHE A 173 11.61 1.44 -18.15
C PHE A 173 11.61 1.32 -19.68
N LEU A 174 10.49 1.59 -20.35
CA LEU A 174 10.42 1.59 -21.82
C LEU A 174 11.40 2.58 -22.42
N SER A 175 11.48 3.79 -21.87
CA SER A 175 12.41 4.82 -22.32
C SER A 175 13.88 4.42 -22.13
N ALA A 176 14.21 3.73 -21.03
CA ALA A 176 15.55 3.19 -20.81
C ALA A 176 15.94 2.14 -21.86
N ILE A 177 15.00 1.30 -22.30
CA ILE A 177 15.22 0.31 -23.37
C ILE A 177 15.38 1.01 -24.72
N GLU A 178 14.48 1.93 -25.06
CA GLU A 178 14.53 2.68 -26.31
C GLU A 178 15.87 3.44 -26.45
N GLU A 179 16.31 4.09 -25.38
CA GLU A 179 17.60 4.79 -25.36
C GLU A 179 18.79 3.83 -25.49
N GLY A 180 18.80 2.73 -24.72
CA GLY A 180 19.92 1.79 -24.70
C GLY A 180 20.04 0.97 -26.00
N ARG A 181 18.91 0.58 -26.58
CA ARG A 181 18.87 -0.22 -27.81
C ARG A 181 18.94 0.66 -29.06
N GLY A 182 18.35 1.85 -29.03
CA GLY A 182 18.37 2.83 -30.11
C GLY A 182 17.86 2.24 -31.43
N PRO A 183 18.56 2.45 -32.57
CA PRO A 183 18.12 1.97 -33.88
C PRO A 183 18.10 0.44 -34.02
N ARG A 184 18.64 -0.29 -33.04
CA ARG A 184 18.63 -1.75 -33.02
C ARG A 184 17.30 -2.31 -32.54
N LEU A 185 16.54 -1.53 -31.77
CA LEU A 185 15.25 -1.95 -31.26
C LEU A 185 14.25 -2.05 -32.42
N ARG A 186 13.63 -3.20 -32.58
CA ARG A 186 12.62 -3.46 -33.61
C ARG A 186 11.23 -3.66 -33.02
N ALA A 187 11.16 -4.18 -31.79
CA ALA A 187 9.91 -4.21 -31.04
C ALA A 187 9.37 -2.80 -30.85
N SER A 188 8.06 -2.64 -31.05
CA SER A 188 7.40 -1.36 -30.77
C SER A 188 7.25 -1.13 -29.27
N ARG A 189 7.10 0.12 -28.84
CA ARG A 189 6.80 0.45 -27.44
C ARG A 189 5.55 -0.29 -26.93
N GLU A 190 4.54 -0.44 -27.79
CA GLU A 190 3.30 -1.19 -27.49
C GLU A 190 3.56 -2.70 -27.32
N GLU A 191 4.44 -3.28 -28.14
CA GLU A 191 4.81 -4.69 -28.00
C GLU A 191 5.58 -4.96 -26.70
N LEU A 192 6.45 -4.03 -26.31
CA LEU A 192 7.20 -4.12 -25.06
C LEU A 192 6.33 -3.95 -23.82
N SER A 193 5.38 -3.01 -23.85
CA SER A 193 4.51 -2.71 -22.71
C SER A 193 3.57 -3.85 -22.32
N ARG A 194 3.43 -4.88 -23.16
CA ARG A 194 2.67 -6.11 -22.87
C ARG A 194 3.33 -7.01 -21.81
N GLY A 195 4.58 -6.77 -21.43
CA GLY A 195 5.26 -7.54 -20.39
C GLY A 195 5.55 -9.00 -20.76
N LEU A 196 5.66 -9.32 -22.06
CA LEU A 196 5.92 -10.68 -22.52
C LEU A 196 7.37 -11.12 -22.25
N VAL A 197 7.54 -12.42 -22.01
CA VAL A 197 8.84 -13.09 -21.99
C VAL A 197 9.15 -13.61 -23.38
N TYR A 198 10.38 -13.41 -23.84
CA TYR A 198 10.89 -13.88 -25.12
C TYR A 198 12.06 -14.82 -24.91
N LEU A 199 12.20 -15.85 -25.74
CA LEU A 199 13.42 -16.63 -25.82
C LEU A 199 14.54 -15.78 -26.43
N GLY A 200 15.80 -16.09 -26.13
CA GLY A 200 16.95 -15.36 -26.66
C GLY A 200 16.96 -15.28 -28.19
N THR A 201 16.51 -16.34 -28.87
CA THR A 201 16.35 -16.34 -30.35
C THR A 201 15.31 -15.35 -30.85
N GLU A 202 14.24 -15.10 -30.09
CA GLU A 202 13.20 -14.11 -30.41
C GLU A 202 13.67 -12.71 -30.02
N ALA A 203 14.33 -12.57 -28.88
CA ALA A 203 14.90 -11.32 -28.40
C ALA A 203 15.90 -10.70 -29.40
N VAL A 204 16.68 -11.52 -30.13
CA VAL A 204 17.52 -11.06 -31.25
C VAL A 204 16.67 -10.47 -32.38
N LYS A 205 15.58 -11.14 -32.77
CA LYS A 205 14.69 -10.67 -33.85
C LYS A 205 14.04 -9.34 -33.50
N LEU A 206 13.64 -9.18 -32.24
CA LEU A 206 13.02 -7.97 -31.67
C LEU A 206 14.03 -6.85 -31.37
N GLY A 207 15.33 -7.14 -31.45
CA GLY A 207 16.38 -6.17 -31.15
C GLY A 207 16.59 -5.92 -29.65
N LEU A 208 16.01 -6.75 -28.78
CA LEU A 208 16.20 -6.71 -27.33
C LEU A 208 17.60 -7.18 -26.93
N VAL A 209 18.17 -8.10 -27.69
CA VAL A 209 19.60 -8.47 -27.60
C VAL A 209 20.23 -8.38 -28.98
N ASP A 210 21.55 -8.33 -29.03
CA ASP A 210 22.28 -8.12 -30.28
C ASP A 210 22.62 -9.44 -30.99
N ALA A 211 22.98 -10.47 -30.23
CA ALA A 211 23.35 -11.76 -30.78
C ALA A 211 23.15 -12.90 -29.79
N ILE A 212 23.07 -14.11 -30.34
CA ILE A 212 23.30 -15.32 -29.56
C ILE A 212 24.80 -15.49 -29.33
N GLY A 213 25.21 -15.75 -28.10
CA GLY A 213 26.62 -16.01 -27.83
C GLY A 213 26.94 -16.40 -26.40
N THR A 214 28.22 -16.70 -26.17
CA THR A 214 28.77 -17.16 -24.89
C THR A 214 29.43 -16.01 -24.11
N LEU A 215 29.81 -16.29 -22.85
CA LEU A 215 30.63 -15.37 -22.05
C LEU A 215 31.96 -15.03 -22.73
N ASP A 216 32.62 -16.00 -23.35
CA ASP A 216 33.91 -15.77 -24.02
C ASP A 216 33.76 -14.78 -25.17
N GLN A 217 32.70 -14.93 -25.98
CA GLN A 217 32.38 -14.00 -27.06
C GLN A 217 32.05 -12.58 -26.53
N ALA A 218 31.39 -12.48 -25.37
CA ALA A 218 31.14 -11.21 -24.73
C ALA A 218 32.43 -10.53 -24.23
N VAL A 219 33.38 -11.31 -23.71
CA VAL A 219 34.71 -10.83 -23.30
C VAL A 219 35.51 -10.35 -24.52
N GLU A 220 35.49 -11.12 -25.61
CA GLU A 220 36.14 -10.74 -26.87
C GLU A 220 35.54 -9.45 -27.43
N GLU A 221 34.21 -9.32 -27.43
CA GLU A 221 33.52 -8.12 -27.89
C GLU A 221 33.82 -6.90 -27.00
N ALA A 222 33.91 -7.09 -25.68
CA ALA A 222 34.30 -6.04 -24.75
C ALA A 222 35.75 -5.59 -24.98
N ALA A 223 36.68 -6.53 -25.16
CA ALA A 223 38.08 -6.26 -25.47
C ALA A 223 38.22 -5.51 -26.80
N ARG A 224 37.50 -5.96 -27.83
CA ARG A 224 37.47 -5.32 -29.16
C ARG A 224 37.00 -3.88 -29.08
N ARG A 225 35.91 -3.61 -28.35
CA ARG A 225 35.38 -2.25 -28.16
C ARG A 225 36.35 -1.34 -27.38
N ALA A 226 37.18 -1.90 -26.52
CA ALA A 226 38.22 -1.17 -25.79
C ALA A 226 39.56 -1.10 -26.54
N GLY A 227 39.66 -1.65 -27.76
CA GLY A 227 40.88 -1.64 -28.56
C GLY A 227 42.01 -2.49 -27.98
N LEU A 228 41.69 -3.57 -27.26
CA LEU A 228 42.69 -4.44 -26.63
C LEU A 228 43.02 -5.65 -27.50
N ALA A 229 44.29 -5.78 -27.88
CA ALA A 229 44.81 -6.99 -28.53
C ALA A 229 45.32 -8.04 -27.52
N VAL A 230 45.87 -7.58 -26.39
CA VAL A 230 46.35 -8.43 -25.30
C VAL A 230 45.71 -7.94 -24.01
N TYR A 231 44.97 -8.82 -23.36
CA TYR A 231 44.23 -8.50 -22.15
C TYR A 231 44.21 -9.70 -21.20
N ARG A 232 43.83 -9.43 -19.94
CA ARG A 232 43.48 -10.47 -18.98
C ARG A 232 42.05 -10.28 -18.53
N VAL A 233 41.37 -11.39 -18.28
CA VAL A 233 40.06 -11.39 -17.67
C VAL A 233 40.22 -11.43 -16.16
N VAL A 234 39.48 -10.60 -15.45
CA VAL A 234 39.40 -10.62 -13.99
C VAL A 234 37.95 -10.65 -13.58
N GLU A 235 37.57 -11.58 -12.70
CA GLU A 235 36.24 -11.59 -12.11
C GLU A 235 36.25 -10.72 -10.85
N LEU A 236 35.32 -9.77 -10.75
CA LEU A 236 35.17 -8.92 -9.58
C LEU A 236 34.15 -9.56 -8.64
N GLY A 237 34.53 -9.72 -7.36
CA GLY A 237 33.66 -10.29 -6.34
C GLY A 237 33.82 -11.80 -6.10
N GLU A 238 34.88 -12.44 -6.61
CA GLU A 238 35.23 -13.82 -6.22
C GLU A 238 35.73 -13.87 -4.78
N GLY A 239 34.82 -14.15 -3.85
CA GLY A 239 35.10 -14.33 -2.43
C GLY A 239 34.01 -13.70 -1.58
N GLU A 240 32.95 -14.46 -1.32
CA GLU A 240 31.78 -14.05 -0.53
C GLU A 240 30.93 -12.94 -1.17
N GLY A 241 30.08 -13.32 -2.14
CA GLY A 241 28.85 -12.57 -2.39
C GLY A 241 28.00 -12.50 -1.11
N PRO A 242 26.99 -11.62 -1.02
CA PRO A 242 26.23 -11.39 0.21
C PRO A 242 25.79 -12.72 0.85
N ARG A 243 26.37 -13.04 2.02
CA ARG A 243 25.93 -14.17 2.86
C ARG A 243 24.61 -13.77 3.50
N GLY A 244 23.51 -13.99 2.80
CA GLY A 244 22.19 -13.71 3.33
C GLY A 244 21.09 -13.89 2.30
N SER A 245 20.44 -15.06 2.35
CA SER A 245 19.11 -15.35 1.80
C SER A 245 18.97 -15.25 0.27
N TYR A 246 19.34 -16.33 -0.41
CA TYR A 246 18.88 -16.61 -1.77
C TYR A 246 17.37 -16.90 -1.73
N TYR A 247 16.54 -15.88 -1.93
CA TYR A 247 15.13 -16.09 -2.23
C TYR A 247 15.03 -16.68 -3.65
N SER A 248 14.76 -17.97 -3.72
CA SER A 248 14.37 -18.66 -4.95
C SER A 248 13.05 -18.07 -5.45
N TRP A 249 12.88 -17.95 -6.78
CA TRP A 249 11.64 -17.54 -7.44
C TRP A 249 10.39 -18.31 -7.00
N SER A 250 10.57 -19.52 -6.43
CA SER A 250 9.50 -20.36 -5.88
C SER A 250 8.98 -19.94 -4.49
N ASN A 251 9.70 -19.08 -3.76
CA ASN A 251 9.39 -18.72 -2.36
C ASN A 251 9.02 -17.23 -2.17
N VAL A 252 8.87 -16.47 -3.25
CA VAL A 252 8.45 -15.07 -3.19
C VAL A 252 6.93 -15.00 -3.07
N THR A 253 6.42 -14.76 -1.85
CA THR A 253 5.00 -14.53 -1.58
C THR A 253 4.70 -13.03 -1.45
N ALA A 254 3.43 -12.64 -1.65
CA ALA A 254 3.02 -11.26 -1.39
C ALA A 254 3.28 -10.86 0.08
N SER A 255 3.06 -11.77 1.02
CA SER A 255 3.35 -11.58 2.44
C SER A 255 4.85 -11.39 2.74
N LEU A 256 5.75 -12.06 2.02
CA LEU A 256 7.19 -11.83 2.14
C LEU A 256 7.57 -10.45 1.59
N LEU A 257 7.03 -10.08 0.43
CA LEU A 257 7.25 -8.77 -0.17
C LEU A 257 6.77 -7.64 0.75
N GLU A 258 5.57 -7.79 1.34
CA GLU A 258 5.01 -6.88 2.35
C GLU A 258 5.85 -6.83 3.63
N SER A 259 6.45 -7.94 4.06
CA SER A 259 7.32 -7.97 5.25
C SER A 259 8.66 -7.26 5.03
N LEU A 260 9.22 -7.34 3.82
CA LEU A 260 10.48 -6.70 3.45
C LEU A 260 10.29 -5.21 3.17
N HIS A 261 9.18 -4.86 2.51
CA HIS A 261 8.79 -3.49 2.20
C HIS A 261 7.25 -3.38 2.37
N PRO A 262 6.74 -2.83 3.49
CA PRO A 262 5.31 -2.69 3.68
C PRO A 262 4.69 -1.77 2.62
N PRO A 263 3.43 -1.98 2.22
CA PRO A 263 2.76 -1.11 1.25
C PRO A 263 2.80 0.36 1.69
N PRO A 264 2.99 1.33 0.78
CA PRO A 264 3.10 1.17 -0.68
C PRO A 264 4.52 0.78 -1.15
N ALA A 265 4.64 -0.27 -1.98
CA ALA A 265 5.92 -0.72 -2.54
C ALA A 265 5.77 -1.11 -4.03
N LEU A 266 6.73 -0.68 -4.86
CA LEU A 266 6.80 -0.96 -6.31
C LEU A 266 7.87 -2.02 -6.60
N TYR A 267 7.56 -3.06 -7.37
CA TYR A 267 8.51 -4.15 -7.66
C TYR A 267 8.65 -4.38 -9.18
N TYR A 268 9.88 -4.57 -9.66
CA TYR A 268 10.20 -5.13 -10.98
C TYR A 268 10.40 -6.66 -10.85
N ALA A 269 9.32 -7.39 -10.54
CA ALA A 269 9.40 -8.83 -10.27
C ALA A 269 8.20 -9.59 -10.88
N TYR A 270 8.35 -10.90 -11.09
CA TYR A 270 7.26 -11.81 -11.45
C TYR A 270 6.78 -12.55 -10.19
N VAL A 271 5.47 -12.48 -9.88
CA VAL A 271 4.84 -13.13 -8.70
C VAL A 271 3.71 -14.08 -9.15
N PRO A 272 3.75 -15.38 -8.79
CA PRO A 272 2.68 -16.32 -9.11
C PRO A 272 1.38 -16.03 -8.35
N ALA A 273 0.23 -16.17 -9.02
CA ALA A 273 -1.10 -15.72 -8.56
C ALA A 273 -1.61 -16.37 -7.24
N THR A 274 -1.05 -17.50 -6.81
CA THR A 274 -1.53 -18.26 -5.65
C THR A 274 -1.08 -17.71 -4.29
N ALA A 275 -0.16 -16.74 -4.26
CA ALA A 275 0.51 -16.29 -3.04
C ALA A 275 -0.17 -15.12 -2.29
N LEU A 276 -1.40 -14.75 -2.67
CA LEU A 276 -2.09 -13.50 -2.31
C LEU A 276 -3.21 -13.63 -1.25
N ALA A 277 -3.45 -14.80 -0.63
CA ALA A 277 -4.63 -15.00 0.22
C ALA A 277 -4.31 -15.54 1.64
N SER A 278 -4.47 -14.71 2.69
CA SER A 278 -5.13 -15.02 4.01
C SER A 278 -4.65 -14.18 5.21
N GLY A 279 -5.58 -13.81 6.11
CA GLY A 279 -5.34 -13.19 7.42
C GLY A 279 -6.61 -13.09 8.31
N GLN A 280 -6.47 -13.14 9.65
CA GLN A 280 -7.51 -13.10 10.71
C GLN A 280 -6.96 -12.46 12.03
N PRO A 281 -7.76 -11.78 12.88
CA PRO A 281 -7.58 -11.71 14.34
C PRO A 281 -8.88 -11.74 15.20
N TRP A 282 -8.80 -11.19 16.43
CA TRP A 282 -9.41 -11.64 17.70
C TRP A 282 -10.29 -10.58 18.42
N GLN A 283 -11.08 -10.99 19.43
CA GLN A 283 -12.23 -10.28 20.06
C GLN A 283 -12.02 -9.69 21.48
N TRP A 284 -12.93 -8.81 21.92
CA TRP A 284 -13.07 -8.26 23.29
C TRP A 284 -14.51 -8.45 23.88
N PRO A 285 -14.70 -8.41 25.23
CA PRO A 285 -15.90 -8.90 25.91
C PRO A 285 -16.96 -7.82 26.28
N ALA A 286 -18.17 -8.28 26.66
CA ALA A 286 -19.41 -7.50 26.83
C ALA A 286 -19.78 -7.17 28.30
N PRO A 287 -20.58 -6.11 28.56
CA PRO A 287 -21.30 -5.92 29.83
C PRO A 287 -22.84 -6.00 29.74
N VAL A 288 -23.48 -6.25 30.89
CA VAL A 288 -24.92 -6.59 31.11
C VAL A 288 -25.63 -5.53 31.96
N ALA A 289 -26.88 -5.15 31.61
CA ALA A 289 -27.91 -4.63 32.55
C ALA A 289 -29.32 -4.67 31.91
N SER A 290 -30.36 -5.05 32.68
CA SER A 290 -31.74 -5.31 32.21
C SER A 290 -32.81 -4.32 32.73
N GLY A 291 -33.73 -3.85 31.86
CA GLY A 291 -35.02 -3.23 32.23
C GLY A 291 -35.25 -1.73 31.93
N GLY A 292 -34.87 -1.21 30.75
CA GLY A 292 -35.01 0.21 30.38
C GLY A 292 -35.97 0.50 29.22
N LYS A 293 -36.51 1.72 29.13
CA LYS A 293 -37.32 2.21 27.98
C LYS A 293 -36.46 2.44 26.72
N VAL A 294 -35.15 2.51 26.86
CA VAL A 294 -34.20 2.51 25.74
C VAL A 294 -33.50 1.16 25.71
N VAL A 295 -33.64 0.45 24.59
CA VAL A 295 -33.00 -0.83 24.33
C VAL A 295 -31.75 -0.56 23.51
N VAL A 296 -30.59 -0.97 24.02
CA VAL A 296 -29.32 -0.94 23.30
C VAL A 296 -28.99 -2.38 22.89
N ASP A 297 -28.92 -2.61 21.58
CA ASP A 297 -28.61 -3.92 21.03
C ASP A 297 -27.09 -4.15 21.08
N LEU A 298 -26.63 -5.22 21.74
CA LEU A 298 -25.25 -5.73 21.66
C LEU A 298 -25.18 -7.09 20.94
N SER A 299 -26.32 -7.70 20.63
CA SER A 299 -26.47 -9.04 20.09
C SER A 299 -25.94 -9.20 18.65
N HIS A 300 -25.89 -8.12 17.88
CA HIS A 300 -25.27 -8.07 16.55
C HIS A 300 -23.83 -7.55 16.57
N GLY A 301 -23.19 -7.62 17.75
CA GLY A 301 -21.82 -7.17 17.96
C GLY A 301 -21.67 -5.67 17.72
N ASN A 302 -22.73 -4.91 18.03
CA ASN A 302 -22.72 -3.45 18.08
C ASN A 302 -21.61 -2.99 19.03
N VAL A 303 -20.73 -2.14 18.54
CA VAL A 303 -19.60 -1.64 19.30
C VAL A 303 -20.02 -0.36 20.01
N VAL A 304 -20.72 -0.54 21.13
CA VAL A 304 -21.24 0.57 21.94
C VAL A 304 -21.19 0.20 23.42
N SER A 305 -20.95 1.21 24.26
CA SER A 305 -20.83 1.04 25.70
C SER A 305 -21.50 2.18 26.45
N TRP A 306 -21.62 2.03 27.77
CA TRP A 306 -22.00 3.12 28.67
C TRP A 306 -21.12 4.35 28.49
N TRP A 307 -19.83 4.15 28.21
CA TRP A 307 -18.88 5.24 28.01
C TRP A 307 -19.11 5.97 26.68
N SER A 308 -19.43 5.21 25.62
CA SER A 308 -19.64 5.75 24.28
C SER A 308 -20.91 6.59 24.18
N LEU A 309 -21.93 6.30 25.00
CA LEU A 309 -23.22 6.98 25.02
C LEU A 309 -23.47 7.82 26.29
N ASP A 310 -22.45 8.05 27.12
CA ASP A 310 -22.59 8.62 28.47
C ASP A 310 -23.42 9.91 28.48
N ALA A 311 -23.10 10.86 27.57
CA ALA A 311 -23.83 12.13 27.49
C ALA A 311 -25.32 11.95 27.13
N LEU A 312 -25.64 11.05 26.20
CA LEU A 312 -27.03 10.76 25.84
C LEU A 312 -27.77 10.08 26.99
N LEU A 313 -27.14 9.11 27.64
CA LEU A 313 -27.72 8.38 28.77
C LEU A 313 -27.97 9.30 29.97
N ALA A 314 -27.06 10.24 30.23
CA ALA A 314 -27.23 11.27 31.26
C ALA A 314 -28.42 12.20 30.97
N GLU A 315 -28.57 12.66 29.72
CA GLU A 315 -29.70 13.50 29.30
C GLU A 315 -31.05 12.76 29.34
N LEU A 316 -31.05 11.45 29.02
CA LEU A 316 -32.23 10.59 29.15
C LEU A 316 -32.61 10.36 30.61
N ALA A 317 -31.63 10.13 31.49
CA ALA A 317 -31.86 9.95 32.91
C ALA A 317 -32.50 11.19 33.56
N GLN A 318 -32.07 12.40 33.19
CA GLN A 318 -32.69 13.67 33.62
C GLN A 318 -34.17 13.77 33.20
N ARG A 319 -34.58 13.03 32.18
CA ARG A 319 -35.96 12.97 31.66
C ARG A 319 -36.72 11.73 32.18
N ASN A 320 -36.20 11.06 33.20
CA ASN A 320 -36.74 9.81 33.77
C ASN A 320 -36.86 8.67 32.74
N VAL A 321 -35.93 8.60 31.79
CA VAL A 321 -35.85 7.52 30.81
C VAL A 321 -34.58 6.72 31.06
N THR A 322 -34.73 5.42 31.31
CA THR A 322 -33.61 4.50 31.56
C THR A 322 -33.27 3.68 30.32
N ALA A 323 -32.00 3.28 30.19
CA ALA A 323 -31.51 2.42 29.13
C ALA A 323 -31.05 1.06 29.64
N SER A 324 -31.06 0.05 28.78
CA SER A 324 -30.58 -1.30 29.08
C SER A 324 -29.90 -1.93 27.87
N PHE A 325 -28.88 -2.74 28.13
CA PHE A 325 -27.99 -3.31 27.13
C PHE A 325 -28.22 -4.82 27.07
N TYR A 326 -28.54 -5.33 25.89
CA TYR A 326 -28.92 -6.73 25.70
C TYR A 326 -27.96 -7.43 24.75
N SER A 327 -27.34 -8.51 25.21
CA SER A 327 -26.34 -9.26 24.45
C SER A 327 -26.94 -10.40 23.61
N SER A 328 -28.24 -10.68 23.74
CA SER A 328 -28.94 -11.67 22.92
C SER A 328 -30.16 -11.08 22.22
N TRP A 329 -30.38 -11.46 20.97
CA TRP A 329 -31.50 -10.95 20.18
C TRP A 329 -32.86 -11.27 20.83
N SER A 330 -32.99 -12.47 21.42
CA SER A 330 -34.24 -12.86 22.09
C SER A 330 -34.63 -11.93 23.26
N GLU A 331 -33.65 -11.29 23.89
CA GLU A 331 -33.91 -10.29 24.94
C GLU A 331 -34.21 -8.92 24.34
N VAL A 332 -33.50 -8.52 23.27
CA VAL A 332 -33.80 -7.31 22.49
C VAL A 332 -35.25 -7.36 22.02
N GLU A 333 -35.64 -8.43 21.33
CA GLU A 333 -36.97 -8.63 20.76
C GLU A 333 -38.09 -8.51 21.79
N ARG A 334 -37.91 -9.11 22.98
CA ARG A 334 -38.86 -9.03 24.10
C ARG A 334 -38.89 -7.63 24.70
N ALA A 335 -37.75 -6.98 24.83
CA ALA A 335 -37.66 -5.63 25.39
C ALA A 335 -38.31 -4.59 24.47
N LEU A 336 -38.32 -4.81 23.15
CA LEU A 336 -38.94 -3.89 22.18
C LEU A 336 -40.42 -3.64 22.47
N ASP A 337 -41.17 -4.59 23.03
CA ASP A 337 -42.61 -4.44 23.29
C ASP A 337 -42.96 -3.26 24.20
N GLY A 338 -42.09 -2.96 25.17
CA GLY A 338 -42.24 -1.81 26.08
C GLY A 338 -41.26 -0.67 25.83
N ALA A 339 -40.44 -0.76 24.79
CA ALA A 339 -39.41 0.22 24.49
C ALA A 339 -39.98 1.47 23.82
N ALA A 340 -39.31 2.60 24.07
CA ALA A 340 -39.50 3.86 23.36
C ALA A 340 -38.44 4.07 22.28
N CYS A 341 -37.24 3.53 22.49
CA CYS A 341 -36.12 3.67 21.58
C CYS A 341 -35.32 2.37 21.47
N LEU A 342 -34.91 2.02 20.25
CA LEU A 342 -33.88 1.02 19.96
C LEU A 342 -32.63 1.75 19.46
N VAL A 343 -31.48 1.47 20.07
CA VAL A 343 -30.17 1.95 19.64
C VAL A 343 -29.40 0.80 18.99
N VAL A 344 -29.01 1.02 17.74
CA VAL A 344 -28.14 0.14 16.96
C VAL A 344 -26.92 0.96 16.56
N ALA A 345 -25.73 0.55 17.02
CA ALA A 345 -24.52 1.34 16.94
C ALA A 345 -23.35 0.49 16.45
N ALA A 346 -22.93 0.74 15.20
CA ALA A 346 -21.88 0.00 14.50
C ALA A 346 -21.96 -1.54 14.71
N PRO A 347 -23.07 -2.19 14.30
CA PRO A 347 -23.15 -3.65 14.34
C PRO A 347 -22.03 -4.26 13.49
N THR A 348 -21.47 -5.38 13.96
CA THR A 348 -20.44 -6.13 13.23
C THR A 348 -21.02 -7.35 12.52
N ARG A 349 -22.27 -7.72 12.82
CA ARG A 349 -23.05 -8.78 12.18
C ARG A 349 -24.33 -8.21 11.55
N PRO A 350 -24.73 -8.69 10.37
CA PRO A 350 -25.99 -8.25 9.74
C PRO A 350 -27.21 -8.78 10.51
N TYR A 351 -28.29 -8.01 10.48
CA TYR A 351 -29.61 -8.46 10.92
C TYR A 351 -30.22 -9.34 9.84
N SER A 352 -30.84 -10.44 10.25
CA SER A 352 -31.65 -11.28 9.37
C SER A 352 -32.95 -10.55 8.98
N GLU A 353 -33.64 -11.08 7.96
CA GLU A 353 -34.90 -10.52 7.49
C GLU A 353 -35.97 -10.45 8.58
N ALA A 354 -36.16 -11.53 9.34
CA ALA A 354 -37.13 -11.58 10.44
C ALA A 354 -36.80 -10.58 11.57
N GLU A 355 -35.52 -10.45 11.92
CA GLU A 355 -35.07 -9.48 12.93
C GLU A 355 -35.34 -8.05 12.45
N ALA A 356 -35.03 -7.76 11.19
CA ALA A 356 -35.22 -6.44 10.61
C ALA A 356 -36.71 -6.07 10.46
N GLU A 357 -37.59 -7.04 10.12
CA GLU A 357 -39.05 -6.86 10.12
C GLU A 357 -39.58 -6.54 11.53
N ARG A 358 -39.06 -7.21 12.55
CA ARG A 358 -39.44 -6.97 13.95
C ARG A 358 -39.05 -5.56 14.42
N VAL A 359 -37.89 -5.05 13.99
CA VAL A 359 -37.49 -3.65 14.22
C VAL A 359 -38.39 -2.69 13.45
N GLU A 360 -38.72 -3.00 12.20
CA GLU A 360 -39.59 -2.17 11.38
C GLU A 360 -41.00 -2.03 12.01
N GLU A 361 -41.56 -3.12 12.52
CA GLU A 361 -42.82 -3.11 13.27
C GLU A 361 -42.72 -2.18 14.50
N PHE A 362 -41.64 -2.30 15.28
CA PHE A 362 -41.37 -1.44 16.44
C PHE A 362 -41.35 0.05 16.06
N VAL A 363 -40.69 0.41 14.96
CA VAL A 363 -40.69 1.80 14.48
C VAL A 363 -42.09 2.22 14.05
N ARG A 364 -42.78 1.41 13.22
CA ARG A 364 -44.11 1.77 12.69
C ARG A 364 -45.14 2.05 13.79
N ARG A 365 -45.07 1.36 14.95
CA ARG A 365 -45.95 1.59 16.10
C ARG A 365 -45.66 2.87 16.91
N GLY A 366 -44.61 3.61 16.57
CA GLY A 366 -44.25 4.86 17.25
C GLY A 366 -42.88 4.85 17.94
N GLY A 367 -42.10 3.77 17.79
CA GLY A 367 -40.76 3.69 18.33
C GLY A 367 -39.76 4.62 17.64
N VAL A 368 -38.72 5.00 18.38
CA VAL A 368 -37.55 5.70 17.83
C VAL A 368 -36.46 4.68 17.53
N LEU A 369 -35.93 4.66 16.31
CA LEU A 369 -34.75 3.89 15.96
C LEU A 369 -33.56 4.84 15.81
N LEU A 370 -32.54 4.67 16.64
CA LEU A 370 -31.28 5.40 16.55
C LEU A 370 -30.22 4.49 15.90
N LEU A 371 -29.86 4.82 14.67
CA LEU A 371 -28.79 4.17 13.91
C LEU A 371 -27.52 5.01 14.01
N LEU A 372 -26.51 4.51 14.68
CA LEU A 372 -25.21 5.18 14.79
C LEU A 372 -24.15 4.37 14.03
N PHE A 373 -23.35 5.03 13.21
CA PHE A 373 -22.25 4.39 12.51
C PHE A 373 -21.01 5.25 12.53
N ASP A 374 -19.90 4.66 12.93
CA ASP A 374 -18.59 5.26 12.91
C ASP A 374 -17.67 4.34 12.08
N PRO A 375 -17.03 4.85 11.01
CA PRO A 375 -16.17 4.07 10.13
C PRO A 375 -14.77 3.82 10.70
N SER A 376 -14.45 4.34 11.89
CA SER A 376 -13.15 4.11 12.53
C SER A 376 -12.99 2.69 13.04
N TYR A 377 -11.72 2.24 13.08
CA TYR A 377 -11.32 0.90 13.44
C TYR A 377 -11.85 0.47 14.81
N GLU A 378 -11.93 1.42 15.76
CA GLU A 378 -12.44 1.20 17.11
C GLU A 378 -13.90 0.69 17.12
N TYR A 379 -14.71 1.06 16.13
CA TYR A 379 -16.12 0.65 16.04
C TYR A 379 -16.38 -0.44 15.01
N VAL A 380 -15.66 -0.46 13.89
CA VAL A 380 -15.87 -1.51 12.87
C VAL A 380 -15.15 -2.81 13.25
N GLY A 381 -14.01 -2.70 13.93
CA GLY A 381 -13.17 -3.82 14.30
C GLY A 381 -12.80 -4.71 13.10
N GLN A 382 -12.19 -5.86 13.37
CA GLN A 382 -11.78 -6.74 12.29
C GLN A 382 -12.92 -7.61 11.73
N GLN A 383 -13.96 -7.87 12.53
CA GLN A 383 -15.19 -8.53 12.03
C GLN A 383 -15.96 -7.61 11.07
N GLY A 384 -16.08 -6.31 11.35
CA GLY A 384 -16.70 -5.36 10.40
C GLY A 384 -15.92 -5.26 9.10
N LEU A 385 -14.58 -5.28 9.15
CA LEU A 385 -13.74 -5.29 7.94
C LEU A 385 -13.97 -6.51 7.03
N SER A 386 -14.16 -7.69 7.62
CA SER A 386 -14.46 -8.92 6.85
C SER A 386 -15.88 -8.95 6.27
N ASN A 387 -16.83 -8.24 6.89
CA ASN A 387 -18.21 -8.11 6.44
C ASN A 387 -18.46 -6.84 5.59
N TYR A 388 -17.47 -6.37 4.83
CA TYR A 388 -17.58 -5.18 3.97
C TYR A 388 -17.99 -3.89 4.70
N VAL A 389 -17.52 -3.69 5.94
CA VAL A 389 -17.62 -2.50 6.82
C VAL A 389 -19.02 -1.96 7.09
N THR A 390 -19.79 -1.62 6.05
CA THR A 390 -21.12 -1.04 6.15
C THR A 390 -22.25 -2.07 5.98
N ALA A 391 -21.97 -3.29 5.50
CA ALA A 391 -23.01 -4.28 5.25
C ALA A 391 -23.84 -4.63 6.51
N PRO A 392 -23.24 -4.79 7.72
CA PRO A 392 -24.02 -5.04 8.93
C PRO A 392 -25.05 -3.96 9.24
N ILE A 393 -24.67 -2.68 9.27
CA ILE A 393 -25.63 -1.61 9.60
C ILE A 393 -26.64 -1.39 8.46
N ASN A 394 -26.20 -1.54 7.21
CA ASN A 394 -27.07 -1.37 6.05
C ASN A 394 -28.07 -2.51 5.87
N SER A 395 -27.84 -3.69 6.46
CA SER A 395 -28.83 -4.79 6.50
C SER A 395 -30.14 -4.36 7.18
N LEU A 396 -30.07 -3.40 8.11
CA LEU A 396 -31.22 -2.81 8.79
C LEU A 396 -31.59 -1.44 8.22
N ALA A 397 -30.61 -0.53 8.09
CA ALA A 397 -30.84 0.87 7.72
C ALA A 397 -31.58 1.03 6.38
N ALA A 398 -31.27 0.17 5.40
CA ALA A 398 -31.80 0.26 4.04
C ALA A 398 -33.33 0.16 4.00
N ARG A 399 -33.94 -0.59 4.94
CA ARG A 399 -35.41 -0.72 5.07
C ARG A 399 -36.11 0.61 5.34
N PHE A 400 -35.39 1.54 5.95
CA PHE A 400 -35.89 2.87 6.31
C PHE A 400 -35.49 3.96 5.30
N GLY A 401 -35.00 3.56 4.12
CA GLY A 401 -34.54 4.50 3.09
C GLY A 401 -33.26 5.24 3.47
N VAL A 402 -32.43 4.64 4.33
CA VAL A 402 -31.16 5.18 4.80
C VAL A 402 -30.04 4.18 4.53
N THR A 403 -28.90 4.63 4.04
CA THR A 403 -27.68 3.80 3.98
C THR A 403 -26.46 4.58 4.42
N PHE A 404 -25.50 3.90 5.04
CA PHE A 404 -24.18 4.45 5.37
C PHE A 404 -23.20 4.09 4.25
N SER A 405 -22.49 5.11 3.75
CA SER A 405 -21.50 4.95 2.70
C SER A 405 -20.22 4.33 3.26
N TYR A 406 -19.54 3.54 2.44
CA TYR A 406 -18.20 3.06 2.75
C TYR A 406 -17.18 4.21 2.69
N GLY A 407 -16.21 4.21 3.61
CA GLY A 407 -15.22 5.27 3.81
C GLY A 407 -15.66 6.33 4.81
N PHE A 408 -14.73 7.21 5.18
CA PHE A 408 -14.95 8.37 6.05
C PHE A 408 -14.91 9.68 5.25
N LEU A 409 -15.48 10.72 5.85
CA LEU A 409 -15.46 12.08 5.35
C LEU A 409 -14.25 12.83 5.90
N TYR A 410 -13.63 13.66 5.07
CA TYR A 410 -12.59 14.57 5.51
C TYR A 410 -12.60 15.87 4.71
N SER A 411 -12.08 16.94 5.29
CA SER A 411 -11.94 18.24 4.63
C SER A 411 -10.53 18.76 4.80
N GLU A 412 -9.97 19.37 3.75
CA GLU A 412 -8.64 19.97 3.80
C GLU A 412 -8.69 21.47 4.12
N SER A 413 -9.88 22.07 4.19
CA SER A 413 -10.07 23.51 4.42
C SER A 413 -11.12 23.87 5.48
N ASP A 414 -12.04 22.96 5.79
CA ASP A 414 -13.16 23.19 6.72
C ASP A 414 -13.29 22.03 7.72
N TYR A 415 -12.45 22.04 8.75
CA TYR A 415 -12.36 20.99 9.75
C TYR A 415 -12.06 21.53 11.16
N TYR A 416 -12.16 20.68 12.17
CA TYR A 416 -11.81 20.97 13.57
C TYR A 416 -10.53 20.23 13.98
N GLY A 417 -9.41 20.95 14.12
CA GLY A 417 -8.13 20.39 14.54
C GLY A 417 -7.43 19.59 13.43
N ILE A 418 -7.99 18.44 13.03
CA ILE A 418 -7.45 17.61 11.94
C ILE A 418 -8.48 17.41 10.82
N TYR A 419 -7.99 17.09 9.63
CA TYR A 419 -8.76 16.98 8.39
C TYR A 419 -9.99 16.04 8.47
N ARG A 420 -9.97 15.01 9.32
CA ARG A 420 -11.08 14.04 9.50
C ARG A 420 -12.27 14.58 10.32
N ASN A 421 -12.04 15.62 11.12
CA ASN A 421 -13.06 16.13 12.01
C ASN A 421 -13.88 17.19 11.29
N VAL A 422 -14.95 16.75 10.63
CA VAL A 422 -15.73 17.59 9.72
C VAL A 422 -16.72 18.47 10.49
N ARG A 423 -16.88 19.70 10.00
CA ARG A 423 -17.87 20.64 10.56
C ARG A 423 -19.16 20.58 9.77
N VAL A 424 -20.27 20.67 10.47
CA VAL A 424 -21.63 20.60 9.92
C VAL A 424 -22.36 21.86 10.30
N ARG A 425 -22.85 22.62 9.31
CA ARG A 425 -23.52 23.92 9.53
C ARG A 425 -24.81 24.08 8.72
N ASP A 426 -25.12 23.09 7.90
CA ASP A 426 -26.31 23.08 7.06
C ASP A 426 -27.27 22.03 7.62
N PHE A 427 -28.42 22.49 8.10
CA PHE A 427 -29.41 21.69 8.80
C PHE A 427 -30.79 21.92 8.21
N SER A 428 -31.59 20.87 8.21
CA SER A 428 -33.03 20.97 7.99
C SER A 428 -33.73 21.70 9.15
N ASN A 429 -34.95 22.18 8.94
CA ASN A 429 -35.76 22.85 9.97
C ASN A 429 -36.36 21.89 11.03
N ALA A 430 -35.74 20.74 11.28
CA ALA A 430 -36.21 19.78 12.26
C ALA A 430 -35.97 20.26 13.70
N THR A 431 -36.86 19.92 14.64
CA THR A 431 -36.70 20.24 16.07
C THR A 431 -35.43 19.66 16.67
N LEU A 432 -34.89 18.59 16.07
CA LEU A 432 -33.63 17.97 16.45
C LEU A 432 -32.43 18.96 16.41
N PHE A 433 -32.50 19.99 15.55
CA PHE A 433 -31.44 20.99 15.40
C PHE A 433 -31.80 22.34 16.07
N LYS A 434 -32.80 22.37 16.95
CA LYS A 434 -33.15 23.60 17.66
C LYS A 434 -31.96 24.09 18.50
N GLY A 435 -31.50 25.32 18.21
CA GLY A 435 -30.37 25.92 18.91
C GLY A 435 -28.99 25.41 18.47
N VAL A 436 -28.92 24.53 17.47
CA VAL A 436 -27.67 24.00 16.90
C VAL A 436 -27.26 24.87 15.72
N ARG A 437 -26.07 25.48 15.79
CA ARG A 437 -25.47 26.28 14.71
C ARG A 437 -24.32 25.56 14.04
N GLU A 438 -23.61 24.73 14.79
CA GLU A 438 -22.51 23.92 14.28
C GLU A 438 -22.39 22.61 15.05
N LEU A 439 -22.23 21.50 14.32
CA LEU A 439 -21.76 20.24 14.89
C LEU A 439 -20.34 19.96 14.40
N VAL A 440 -19.59 19.23 15.22
CA VAL A 440 -18.31 18.65 14.83
C VAL A 440 -18.43 17.14 14.96
N LEU A 441 -18.21 16.44 13.85
CA LEU A 441 -18.20 14.98 13.84
C LEU A 441 -16.76 14.49 13.68
N PHE A 442 -16.42 13.43 14.39
CA PHE A 442 -15.09 12.84 14.45
C PHE A 442 -15.11 11.58 13.57
N THR A 443 -14.29 11.60 12.51
CA THR A 443 -14.21 10.50 11.53
C THR A 443 -15.58 10.14 10.90
N ALA A 444 -16.35 11.14 10.49
CA ALA A 444 -17.74 10.93 10.08
C ALA A 444 -17.93 9.98 8.87
N ALA A 445 -18.96 9.13 8.90
CA ALA A 445 -19.49 8.43 7.74
C ALA A 445 -20.55 9.27 7.00
N ALA A 446 -20.59 9.13 5.68
CA ALA A 446 -21.64 9.74 4.87
C ALA A 446 -22.94 8.93 4.93
N VAL A 447 -24.04 9.58 5.27
CA VAL A 447 -25.40 9.01 5.30
C VAL A 447 -26.12 9.35 4.00
N ARG A 448 -26.59 8.36 3.25
CA ARG A 448 -27.38 8.53 2.03
C ARG A 448 -28.85 8.29 2.35
N SER A 449 -29.67 9.32 2.17
CA SER A 449 -31.12 9.21 2.31
C SER A 449 -31.82 10.36 1.59
N ARG A 450 -33.07 10.13 1.17
CA ARG A 450 -33.99 11.22 0.77
C ARG A 450 -34.45 12.07 1.98
N HIS A 451 -34.22 11.54 3.19
CA HIS A 451 -34.55 12.16 4.46
C HIS A 451 -33.30 12.76 5.14
N ALA A 452 -32.29 13.12 4.35
CA ALA A 452 -31.10 13.80 4.85
C ALA A 452 -31.50 15.10 5.56
N ALA A 453 -30.84 15.37 6.69
CA ALA A 453 -31.25 16.37 7.65
C ALA A 453 -30.10 17.27 8.12
N ALA A 454 -28.84 16.85 7.95
CA ALA A 454 -27.66 17.68 8.14
C ALA A 454 -26.56 17.35 7.12
N TRP A 455 -25.84 18.36 6.64
CA TRP A 455 -24.82 18.24 5.60
C TRP A 455 -23.51 18.95 5.96
N VAL A 456 -22.39 18.33 5.57
CA VAL A 456 -21.07 18.96 5.54
C VAL A 456 -20.95 19.91 4.34
N SER A 457 -19.95 20.79 4.35
CA SER A 457 -19.69 21.71 3.24
C SER A 457 -19.30 20.95 1.95
N ASN A 458 -19.49 21.61 0.80
CA ASN A 458 -19.13 21.06 -0.51
C ASN A 458 -17.62 20.90 -0.72
N THR A 459 -16.78 21.36 0.22
CA THR A 459 -15.33 21.17 0.18
C THR A 459 -14.87 19.85 0.79
N THR A 460 -15.80 19.06 1.34
CA THR A 460 -15.53 17.79 2.00
C THR A 460 -15.36 16.67 0.98
N TYR A 461 -14.46 15.74 1.23
CA TYR A 461 -14.18 14.56 0.43
C TYR A 461 -14.77 13.30 1.07
N LEU A 462 -15.25 12.38 0.25
CA LEU A 462 -15.48 11.00 0.63
C LEU A 462 -14.23 10.18 0.32
N SER A 463 -13.52 9.70 1.35
CA SER A 463 -12.23 8.99 1.22
C SER A 463 -12.25 7.79 0.27
N ALA A 464 -13.32 6.99 0.29
CA ALA A 464 -13.41 5.81 -0.58
C ALA A 464 -13.46 6.15 -2.07
N ALA A 465 -13.98 7.35 -2.41
CA ALA A 465 -14.08 7.83 -3.78
C ALA A 465 -13.02 8.88 -4.14
N GLU A 466 -12.36 9.47 -3.14
CA GLU A 466 -11.52 10.68 -3.28
C GLU A 466 -12.25 11.82 -4.03
N VAL A 467 -13.58 11.90 -3.89
CA VAL A 467 -14.43 12.91 -4.56
C VAL A 467 -14.91 13.96 -3.57
N GLN A 468 -14.71 15.22 -3.93
CA GLN A 468 -15.23 16.37 -3.22
C GLN A 468 -16.74 16.52 -3.45
N GLY A 469 -17.49 16.87 -2.41
CA GLY A 469 -18.93 17.04 -2.51
C GLY A 469 -19.60 17.43 -1.21
N ARG A 470 -20.89 17.72 -1.32
CA ARG A 470 -21.77 17.98 -0.18
C ARG A 470 -22.41 16.66 0.24
N TYR A 471 -21.98 16.12 1.38
CA TYR A 471 -22.45 14.84 1.90
C TYR A 471 -23.39 15.05 3.10
N ALA A 472 -24.45 14.25 3.19
CA ALA A 472 -25.25 14.22 4.40
C ALA A 472 -24.56 13.35 5.45
N VAL A 473 -24.70 13.72 6.72
CA VAL A 473 -24.12 13.01 7.87
C VAL A 473 -25.17 12.64 8.91
N ILE A 474 -26.35 13.25 8.83
CA ILE A 474 -27.51 12.91 9.63
C ILE A 474 -28.74 12.78 8.71
N ALA A 475 -29.55 11.75 8.93
CA ALA A 475 -30.86 11.59 8.30
C ALA A 475 -31.95 11.41 9.36
N LEU A 476 -33.14 11.93 9.06
CA LEU A 476 -34.30 11.91 9.94
C LEU A 476 -35.53 11.46 9.14
N ALA A 477 -35.87 10.18 9.20
CA ALA A 477 -37.00 9.59 8.46
C ALA A 477 -38.20 9.35 9.39
N SER A 478 -39.41 9.61 8.89
CA SER A 478 -40.66 9.23 9.57
C SER A 478 -41.22 7.97 8.94
N VAL A 479 -41.52 6.96 9.75
CA VAL A 479 -41.96 5.64 9.29
C VAL A 479 -43.15 5.20 10.12
N GLY A 480 -44.35 5.21 9.51
CA GLY A 480 -45.60 5.08 10.27
C GLY A 480 -45.72 6.20 11.31
N ASN A 481 -45.91 5.82 12.58
CA ASN A 481 -45.94 6.77 13.69
C ASN A 481 -44.57 7.00 14.36
N GLY A 482 -43.53 6.27 13.94
CA GLY A 482 -42.20 6.35 14.53
C GLY A 482 -41.21 7.16 13.73
N THR A 483 -39.99 7.20 14.25
CA THR A 483 -38.90 8.05 13.74
C THR A 483 -37.60 7.26 13.68
N VAL A 484 -36.88 7.38 12.57
CA VAL A 484 -35.52 6.86 12.42
C VAL A 484 -34.55 8.03 12.38
N VAL A 485 -33.58 8.03 13.30
CA VAL A 485 -32.47 8.98 13.33
C VAL A 485 -31.21 8.22 12.98
N ALA A 486 -30.54 8.59 11.89
CA ALA A 486 -29.28 8.01 11.50
C ALA A 486 -28.17 9.05 11.62
N VAL A 487 -27.09 8.72 12.33
CA VAL A 487 -25.95 9.61 12.59
C VAL A 487 -24.67 8.90 12.18
N GLY A 488 -23.91 9.52 11.29
CA GLY A 488 -22.63 9.01 10.79
C GLY A 488 -21.46 9.28 11.72
N ASP A 489 -21.66 9.29 13.04
CA ASP A 489 -20.59 9.42 14.04
C ASP A 489 -21.10 8.92 15.40
N ILE A 490 -20.32 8.08 16.08
CA ILE A 490 -20.58 7.64 17.47
C ILE A 490 -19.73 8.47 18.44
N THR A 491 -18.53 8.85 18.04
CA THR A 491 -17.55 9.54 18.87
C THR A 491 -18.06 10.88 19.38
N MET A 492 -18.89 11.61 18.61
CA MET A 492 -19.53 12.85 19.07
C MET A 492 -20.37 12.72 20.36
N PHE A 493 -20.79 11.51 20.75
CA PHE A 493 -21.58 11.28 21.97
C PHE A 493 -20.74 11.12 23.24
N SER A 494 -19.42 10.94 23.09
CA SER A 494 -18.49 10.68 24.20
C SER A 494 -17.81 11.94 24.70
N GLU A 495 -17.43 12.00 25.97
CA GLU A 495 -16.53 13.06 26.47
C GLU A 495 -15.10 12.86 25.91
N PRO A 496 -14.37 13.93 25.53
CA PRO A 496 -14.77 15.34 25.56
C PRO A 496 -15.51 15.83 24.30
N TYR A 497 -15.71 14.96 23.31
CA TYR A 497 -16.22 15.29 21.97
C TYR A 497 -17.66 15.85 21.97
N CYS A 498 -18.49 15.40 22.90
CA CYS A 498 -19.85 15.91 23.10
C CYS A 498 -19.88 17.39 23.51
N ARG A 499 -18.76 17.95 23.99
CA ARG A 499 -18.63 19.37 24.40
C ARG A 499 -18.12 20.28 23.28
N ILE A 500 -17.78 19.73 22.12
CA ILE A 500 -17.26 20.51 21.00
C ILE A 500 -18.43 21.09 20.18
N ALA A 501 -18.35 22.40 19.88
CA ALA A 501 -19.41 23.16 19.23
C ALA A 501 -20.77 22.94 19.91
N ASP A 502 -21.85 22.71 19.15
CA ASP A 502 -23.19 22.50 19.69
C ASP A 502 -23.57 21.01 19.79
N ASN A 503 -22.58 20.09 19.83
CA ASN A 503 -22.82 18.64 19.91
C ASN A 503 -23.72 18.28 21.11
N TYR A 504 -23.48 18.85 22.28
CA TYR A 504 -24.29 18.60 23.48
C TYR A 504 -25.75 19.03 23.29
N ALA A 505 -25.99 20.16 22.61
CA ALA A 505 -27.34 20.65 22.34
C ALA A 505 -28.11 19.68 21.42
N PHE A 506 -27.44 19.15 20.40
CA PHE A 506 -28.00 18.10 19.55
C PHE A 506 -28.32 16.82 20.34
N ILE A 507 -27.42 16.37 21.21
CA ILE A 507 -27.63 15.19 22.08
C ILE A 507 -28.84 15.40 23.01
N SER A 508 -28.97 16.59 23.61
CA SER A 508 -30.12 16.92 24.47
C SER A 508 -31.43 16.93 23.67
N ASN A 509 -31.46 17.51 22.47
CA ASN A 509 -32.62 17.47 21.58
C ASN A 509 -33.00 16.03 21.16
N LEU A 510 -32.01 15.15 20.97
CA LEU A 510 -32.24 13.74 20.70
C LEU A 510 -32.86 13.02 21.91
N ALA A 511 -32.40 13.33 23.13
CA ALA A 511 -33.00 12.82 24.36
C ALA A 511 -34.46 13.27 24.52
N ASP A 512 -34.79 14.52 24.14
CA ASP A 512 -36.17 15.02 24.12
C ASP A 512 -37.08 14.27 23.14
N LEU A 513 -36.56 13.91 21.96
CA LEU A 513 -37.27 13.09 20.99
C LEU A 513 -37.62 11.72 21.58
N VAL A 514 -36.63 11.04 22.18
CA VAL A 514 -36.80 9.73 22.82
C VAL A 514 -37.76 9.79 24.01
N ALA A 515 -37.61 10.78 24.89
CA ALA A 515 -38.50 10.96 26.04
C ALA A 515 -39.95 11.27 25.62
N SER A 516 -40.14 11.96 24.49
CA SER A 516 -41.47 12.20 23.93
C SER A 516 -42.13 10.92 23.43
N ALA A 517 -41.38 10.01 22.79
CA ALA A 517 -41.90 8.69 22.43
C ALA A 517 -42.22 7.85 23.67
N ALA A 518 -41.38 7.90 24.70
CA ALA A 518 -41.57 7.19 25.96
C ALA A 518 -42.84 7.58 26.73
N ARG A 519 -43.34 8.81 26.54
CA ARG A 519 -44.60 9.29 27.10
C ARG A 519 -45.84 8.84 26.32
N LYS A 520 -45.70 8.55 25.02
CA LYS A 520 -46.82 8.15 24.14
C LYS A 520 -47.15 6.66 24.21
N GLY A 521 -46.17 5.81 24.54
CA GLY A 521 -46.33 4.35 24.65
C GLY A 521 -46.52 3.83 26.08
N GLY A 522 -46.91 4.70 27.02
CA GLY A 522 -47.20 4.33 28.41
C GLY A 522 -48.68 4.27 28.72
#